data_AF-A0AAW6NGM9-F1
#
_entry.id   AF-A0AAW6NGM9-F1
#
_cell.length_a   1.000
_cell.length_b   1.000
_cell.length_c   1.000
_cell.angle_alpha   90.00
_cell.angle_beta   90.00
_cell.angle_gamma   90.00
#
_symmetry.space_group_name_H-M   'P 1'
#
loop_
_entity.id
_entity.type
_entity.pdbx_description
1 polymer ?
#
loop_
_entity_poly.entity_id
_entity_poly.type
_entity_poly.pdbx_seq_one_letter_code
_entity_poly.pdbx_strand_id
1 'polypeptide(L)'
;MLEQSQVTGLLDRLDKEISEGNVCVDGFIDDLQMFQDRRSVVDLVGLEAKLVAAERQDQLEGAQAKKELFAKLLAKMQHYPSAQKIFALFLARINDVFENHIIPHASALDRQQIDEIIEDKIVLPTLQDMGVGFEHFTINHAHVRGMIYWLADRCYVRWS
;
A
#
# COMPACT_ATOMS: atom_id res chain seq x y z
N MET A 1 8.39 -25.46 2.98
CA MET A 1 9.53 -24.61 2.60
C MET A 1 9.01 -23.18 2.69
N LEU A 2 9.39 -22.43 3.72
CA LEU A 2 9.02 -21.02 3.81
C LEU A 2 9.82 -20.31 2.72
N GLU A 3 9.16 -19.90 1.63
CA GLU A 3 9.79 -19.00 0.67
C GLU A 3 10.21 -17.76 1.44
N GLN A 4 11.52 -17.51 1.53
CA GLN A 4 12.02 -16.31 2.17
C GLN A 4 11.58 -15.13 1.30
N SER A 5 10.63 -14.36 1.83
CA SER A 5 10.15 -13.14 1.18
C SER A 5 11.32 -12.18 0.99
N GLN A 6 11.41 -11.55 -0.18
CA GLN A 6 12.40 -10.50 -0.46
C GLN A 6 12.32 -9.35 0.57
N VAL A 7 11.17 -9.21 1.23
CA VAL A 7 10.92 -8.25 2.32
C VAL A 7 11.82 -8.49 3.53
N THR A 8 12.08 -9.74 3.92
CA THR A 8 12.90 -10.04 5.11
C THR A 8 14.32 -9.47 4.96
N GLY A 9 14.95 -9.68 3.80
CA GLY A 9 16.28 -9.13 3.54
C GLY A 9 16.31 -7.60 3.44
N LEU A 10 15.18 -6.95 3.08
CA LEU A 10 15.05 -5.49 3.10
C LEU A 10 14.85 -4.96 4.52
N LEU A 11 14.14 -5.68 5.40
CA LEU A 11 13.99 -5.31 6.80
C LEU A 11 15.34 -5.31 7.52
N ASP A 12 16.17 -6.35 7.30
CA ASP A 12 17.52 -6.42 7.87
C ASP A 12 18.43 -5.27 7.39
N ARG A 13 18.25 -4.82 6.14
CA ARG A 13 18.98 -3.67 5.61
C ARG A 13 18.46 -2.37 6.19
N LEU A 14 17.15 -2.22 6.31
CA LEU A 14 16.53 -1.04 6.90
C LEU A 14 16.96 -0.84 8.35
N ASP A 15 17.06 -1.92 9.14
CA ASP A 15 17.54 -1.85 10.52
C ASP A 15 18.97 -1.30 10.62
N LYS A 16 19.85 -1.71 9.70
CA LYS A 16 21.21 -1.16 9.58
C LYS A 16 21.19 0.31 9.12
N GLU A 17 20.38 0.64 8.11
CA GLU A 17 20.23 2.02 7.63
C GLU A 17 19.81 2.98 8.75
N ILE A 18 18.89 2.54 9.62
CA ILE A 18 18.41 3.31 10.77
C ILE A 18 19.48 3.39 11.87
N SER A 19 20.10 2.26 12.22
CA SER A 19 21.07 2.17 13.31
C SER A 19 22.38 2.92 13.01
N GLU A 20 22.83 2.90 11.76
CA GLU A 20 24.08 3.54 11.33
C GLU A 20 23.91 5.04 11.02
N GLY A 21 22.68 5.52 10.87
CA GLY A 21 22.36 6.95 10.66
C GLY A 21 22.93 7.57 9.37
N ASN A 22 23.44 6.75 8.45
CA ASN A 22 24.30 7.18 7.34
C ASN A 22 23.66 7.13 5.95
N VAL A 23 22.36 6.86 5.84
CA VAL A 23 21.69 6.75 4.53
C VAL A 23 20.66 7.85 4.37
N CYS A 24 20.96 8.78 3.46
CA CYS A 24 20.06 9.83 3.02
C CYS A 24 20.06 9.81 1.50
N VAL A 25 19.07 9.14 0.91
CA VAL A 25 18.81 9.31 -0.53
C VAL A 25 17.91 10.52 -0.69
N ASP A 26 18.27 11.40 -1.61
CA ASP A 26 17.42 12.50 -2.03
C ASP A 26 16.40 11.99 -3.05
N GLY A 27 15.12 11.98 -2.66
CA GLY A 27 14.00 11.60 -3.53
C GLY A 27 13.55 10.14 -3.42
N PHE A 28 12.63 9.75 -4.30
CA PHE A 28 12.09 8.40 -4.36
C PHE A 28 12.88 7.53 -5.34
N ILE A 29 13.04 6.24 -5.02
CA ILE A 29 13.50 5.24 -5.98
C ILE A 29 12.49 5.10 -7.12
N ASP A 30 12.96 4.74 -8.32
CA ASP A 30 12.14 4.67 -9.54
C ASP A 30 10.85 3.83 -9.34
N ASP A 31 10.97 2.68 -8.66
CA ASP A 31 9.83 1.77 -8.41
C ASP A 31 8.71 2.43 -7.58
N LEU A 32 9.07 3.31 -6.64
CA LEU A 32 8.12 4.04 -5.81
C LEU A 32 7.64 5.33 -6.50
N GLN A 33 8.50 5.94 -7.32
CA GLN A 33 8.19 7.12 -8.11
C GLN A 33 7.02 6.84 -9.08
N MET A 34 6.97 5.64 -9.67
CA MET A 34 5.84 5.21 -10.50
C MET A 34 4.49 5.41 -9.80
N PHE A 35 4.39 5.08 -8.51
CA PHE A 35 3.14 5.22 -7.77
C PHE A 35 2.91 6.63 -7.22
N GLN A 36 3.94 7.46 -7.13
CA GLN A 36 3.80 8.87 -6.75
C GLN A 36 3.17 9.69 -7.88
N ASP A 37 3.54 9.38 -9.12
CA ASP A 37 2.93 9.98 -10.28
C ASP A 37 1.47 9.53 -10.36
N ARG A 38 0.55 10.49 -10.31
CA ARG A 38 -0.88 10.20 -10.51
C ARG A 38 -1.03 9.60 -11.90
N ARG A 39 -1.73 8.46 -12.00
CA ARG A 39 -2.08 7.88 -13.30
C ARG A 39 -2.78 8.98 -14.10
N SER A 40 -2.30 9.28 -15.31
CA SER A 40 -2.80 10.38 -16.14
C SER A 40 -4.22 10.07 -16.65
N VAL A 41 -5.21 10.23 -15.78
CA VAL A 41 -6.62 10.05 -16.10
C VAL A 41 -7.22 11.44 -16.23
N VAL A 42 -7.91 11.68 -17.34
CA VAL A 42 -8.54 12.96 -17.71
C VAL A 42 -9.52 13.46 -16.64
N ASP A 43 -10.10 12.53 -15.88
CA ASP A 43 -10.97 12.82 -14.74
C ASP A 43 -10.34 12.28 -13.45
N LEU A 44 -9.71 13.17 -12.68
CA LEU A 44 -9.11 12.81 -11.40
C LEU A 44 -10.20 12.65 -10.32
N VAL A 45 -10.71 11.43 -10.19
CA VAL A 45 -11.69 11.09 -9.15
C VAL A 45 -10.96 10.76 -7.84
N GLY A 46 -11.12 11.62 -6.83
CA GLY A 46 -10.52 11.43 -5.50
C GLY A 46 -11.09 10.24 -4.74
N LEU A 47 -10.44 9.86 -3.64
CA LEU A 47 -10.84 8.71 -2.80
C LEU A 47 -12.32 8.75 -2.39
N GLU A 48 -12.82 9.91 -1.97
CA GLU A 48 -14.21 10.08 -1.52
C GLU A 48 -15.22 9.70 -2.61
N ALA A 49 -15.06 10.27 -3.82
CA ALA A 49 -15.95 9.99 -4.93
C ALA A 49 -15.91 8.51 -5.36
N LYS A 50 -14.75 7.84 -5.24
CA LYS A 50 -14.63 6.39 -5.48
C LYS A 50 -15.38 5.55 -4.45
N LEU A 51 -15.28 5.91 -3.17
CA LEU A 51 -16.02 5.21 -2.12
C LEU A 51 -17.53 5.43 -2.26
N VAL A 52 -17.96 6.62 -2.67
CA VAL A 52 -19.36 6.90 -2.98
C VAL A 52 -19.85 6.06 -4.15
N ALA A 53 -19.10 6.01 -5.25
CA ALA A 53 -19.44 5.21 -6.43
C ALA A 53 -19.51 3.70 -6.12
N ALA A 54 -18.75 3.24 -5.14
CA ALA A 54 -18.72 1.85 -4.69
C ALA A 54 -19.65 1.55 -3.49
N GLU A 55 -20.55 2.46 -3.12
CA GLU A 55 -21.50 2.30 -2.00
C GLU A 55 -20.80 1.97 -0.65
N ARG A 56 -19.67 2.64 -0.41
CA ARG A 56 -18.79 2.49 0.76
C ARG A 56 -18.61 3.79 1.55
N GLN A 57 -19.61 4.67 1.54
CA GLN A 57 -19.55 5.97 2.24
C GLN A 57 -19.38 5.81 3.76
N ASP A 58 -19.87 4.69 4.32
CA ASP A 58 -19.68 4.31 5.72
C ASP A 58 -18.20 4.17 6.11
N GLN A 59 -17.32 3.95 5.14
CA GLN A 59 -15.88 3.78 5.36
C GLN A 59 -15.10 5.09 5.24
N LEU A 60 -15.73 6.20 4.83
CA LEU A 60 -15.03 7.41 4.39
C LEU A 60 -14.06 7.98 5.43
N GLU A 61 -14.55 8.27 6.64
CA GLU A 61 -13.74 8.82 7.73
C GLU A 61 -12.58 7.88 8.07
N GLY A 62 -12.89 6.59 8.23
CA GLY A 62 -11.90 5.55 8.50
C GLY A 62 -10.88 5.36 7.38
N ALA A 63 -11.26 5.60 6.13
CA ALA A 63 -10.40 5.49 4.97
C ALA A 63 -9.46 6.69 4.85
N GLN A 64 -9.96 7.90 5.10
CA GLN A 64 -9.15 9.13 5.16
C GLN A 64 -8.08 9.04 6.25
N ALA A 65 -8.47 8.64 7.46
CA ALA A 65 -7.54 8.50 8.59
C ALA A 65 -6.43 7.47 8.29
N LYS A 66 -6.77 6.32 7.69
CA LYS A 66 -5.79 5.29 7.30
C LYS A 66 -4.90 5.74 6.16
N LYS A 67 -5.44 6.45 5.16
CA LYS A 67 -4.66 7.06 4.08
C LYS A 67 -3.60 8.00 4.64
N GLU A 68 -3.99 8.88 5.57
CA GLU A 68 -3.08 9.83 6.20
C GLU A 68 -2.04 9.13 7.09
N LEU A 69 -2.44 8.09 7.82
CA LEU A 69 -1.52 7.26 8.61
C LEU A 69 -0.39 6.70 7.74
N PHE A 70 -0.73 6.11 6.58
CA PHE A 70 0.27 5.62 5.64
C PHE A 70 1.11 6.75 5.04
N ALA A 71 0.50 7.87 4.65
CA ALA A 71 1.24 9.00 4.10
C ALA A 71 2.30 9.55 5.08
N LYS A 72 1.98 9.63 6.37
CA LYS A 72 2.92 10.01 7.42
C LYS A 72 4.05 9.00 7.59
N LEU A 73 3.73 7.71 7.57
CA LEU A 73 4.74 6.65 7.62
C LEU A 73 5.68 6.70 6.41
N LEU A 74 5.14 6.89 5.21
CA LEU A 74 5.91 7.03 3.97
C LEU A 74 6.88 8.21 4.05
N ALA A 75 6.41 9.39 4.49
CA ALA A 75 7.24 10.57 4.65
C ALA A 75 8.34 10.37 5.70
N LYS A 76 8.04 9.73 6.84
CA LYS A 76 9.03 9.42 7.88
C LYS A 76 10.15 8.52 7.35
N MET A 77 9.81 7.59 6.45
CA MET A 77 10.71 6.55 5.98
C MET A 77 11.33 6.84 4.60
N GLN A 78 11.02 8.01 4.00
CA GLN A 78 11.41 8.33 2.63
C GLN A 78 12.92 8.41 2.41
N HIS A 79 13.73 8.64 3.45
CA HIS A 79 15.18 8.74 3.30
C HIS A 79 15.89 7.38 3.27
N TYR A 80 15.16 6.30 3.56
CA TYR A 80 15.69 4.94 3.65
C TYR A 80 15.33 4.13 2.39
N PRO A 81 16.30 3.82 1.52
CA PRO A 81 16.01 3.12 0.26
C PRO A 81 15.44 1.73 0.50
N SER A 82 15.80 1.05 1.58
CA SER A 82 15.20 -0.25 1.91
C SER A 82 13.72 -0.12 2.29
N ALA A 83 13.32 0.92 3.04
CA ALA A 83 11.90 1.18 3.33
C ALA A 83 11.12 1.55 2.07
N GLN A 84 11.70 2.38 1.20
CA GLN A 84 11.09 2.73 -0.07
C GLN A 84 10.83 1.49 -0.95
N LYS A 85 11.78 0.55 -1.02
CA LYS A 85 11.61 -0.73 -1.74
C LYS A 85 10.51 -1.58 -1.14
N ILE A 86 10.45 -1.68 0.18
CA ILE A 86 9.38 -2.42 0.87
C ILE A 86 8.01 -1.83 0.50
N PHE A 87 7.87 -0.51 0.55
CA PHE A 87 6.61 0.12 0.14
C PHE A 87 6.29 -0.10 -1.34
N ALA A 88 7.27 0.01 -2.24
CA ALA A 88 7.06 -0.23 -3.66
C ALA A 88 6.54 -1.66 -3.93
N LEU A 89 7.10 -2.68 -3.25
CA LEU A 89 6.63 -4.07 -3.35
C LEU A 89 5.18 -4.22 -2.89
N PHE A 90 4.81 -3.60 -1.77
CA PHE A 90 3.44 -3.68 -1.25
C PHE A 90 2.45 -2.93 -2.14
N LEU A 91 2.81 -1.73 -2.62
CA LEU A 91 1.98 -0.96 -3.54
C LEU A 91 1.80 -1.70 -4.88
N ALA A 92 2.86 -2.34 -5.39
CA ALA A 92 2.79 -3.16 -6.60
C ALA A 92 1.85 -4.37 -6.42
N ARG A 93 1.94 -5.10 -5.29
CA ARG A 93 0.99 -6.18 -4.97
C ARG A 93 -0.45 -5.67 -4.95
N ILE A 94 -0.70 -4.55 -4.27
CA ILE A 94 -2.05 -3.98 -4.21
C ILE A 94 -2.56 -3.67 -5.61
N ASN A 95 -1.75 -2.97 -6.42
CA ASN A 95 -2.13 -2.63 -7.79
C ASN A 95 -2.43 -3.88 -8.62
N ASP A 96 -1.56 -4.89 -8.57
CA ASP A 96 -1.74 -6.15 -9.30
C ASP A 96 -3.02 -6.89 -8.91
N VAL A 97 -3.32 -6.98 -7.60
CA VAL A 97 -4.55 -7.62 -7.12
C VAL A 97 -5.79 -6.85 -7.61
N PHE A 98 -5.75 -5.51 -7.59
CA PHE A 98 -6.87 -4.73 -8.11
C PHE A 98 -7.03 -4.90 -9.62
N GLU A 99 -5.94 -4.86 -10.39
CA GLU A 99 -5.98 -4.98 -11.86
C GLU A 99 -6.38 -6.38 -12.34
N ASN A 100 -6.05 -7.44 -11.60
CA ASN A 100 -6.28 -8.82 -12.06
C ASN A 100 -7.46 -9.53 -11.38
N HIS A 101 -7.81 -9.15 -10.14
CA HIS A 101 -8.83 -9.87 -9.37
C HIS A 101 -10.09 -9.04 -9.12
N ILE A 102 -9.97 -7.73 -8.89
CA ILE A 102 -11.11 -6.89 -8.51
C ILE A 102 -11.71 -6.20 -9.74
N ILE A 103 -10.95 -5.34 -10.42
CA ILE A 103 -11.44 -4.50 -11.53
C ILE A 103 -12.10 -5.32 -12.66
N PRO A 104 -11.51 -6.44 -13.15
CA PRO A 104 -12.12 -7.21 -14.23
C PRO A 104 -13.47 -7.85 -13.86
N HIS A 105 -13.74 -8.03 -12.57
CA HIS A 105 -14.91 -8.71 -12.05
C HIS A 105 -15.82 -7.78 -11.21
N ALA A 106 -15.55 -6.46 -11.21
CA ALA A 106 -16.20 -5.52 -10.31
C ALA A 106 -17.73 -5.42 -10.48
N SER A 107 -18.25 -5.78 -11.66
CA SER A 107 -19.70 -5.84 -11.92
C SER A 107 -20.38 -7.11 -11.39
N ALA A 108 -19.61 -8.16 -11.08
CA ALA A 108 -20.12 -9.45 -10.63
C ALA A 108 -19.81 -9.72 -9.14
N LEU A 109 -18.76 -9.10 -8.61
CA LEU A 109 -18.38 -9.22 -7.21
C LEU A 109 -19.22 -8.28 -6.33
N ASP A 110 -19.74 -8.81 -5.24
CA ASP A 110 -20.34 -7.99 -4.20
C ASP A 110 -19.28 -7.38 -3.27
N ARG A 111 -19.74 -6.50 -2.37
CA ARG A 111 -18.89 -5.81 -1.41
C ARG A 111 -18.09 -6.78 -0.52
N GLN A 112 -18.72 -7.86 -0.07
CA GLN A 112 -18.10 -8.84 0.81
C GLN A 112 -16.99 -9.61 0.08
N GLN A 113 -17.26 -10.07 -1.14
CA GLN A 113 -16.29 -10.79 -1.95
C GLN A 113 -15.05 -9.94 -2.27
N ILE A 114 -15.23 -8.64 -2.54
CA ILE A 114 -14.09 -7.73 -2.71
C ILE A 114 -13.31 -7.60 -1.40
N ASP A 115 -13.99 -7.51 -0.26
CA ASP A 115 -13.33 -7.39 1.05
C ASP A 115 -12.55 -8.67 1.41
N GLU A 116 -13.07 -9.85 1.07
CA GLU A 116 -12.39 -11.15 1.19
C GLU A 116 -11.13 -11.21 0.30
N ILE A 117 -11.23 -10.78 -0.96
CA ILE A 117 -10.07 -10.69 -1.86
C ILE A 117 -8.99 -9.77 -1.28
N ILE A 118 -9.40 -8.61 -0.75
CA ILE A 118 -8.47 -7.66 -0.12
C ILE A 118 -7.81 -8.30 1.11
N GLU A 119 -8.57 -8.98 1.95
CA GLU A 119 -8.02 -9.62 3.15
C GLU A 119 -7.01 -10.72 2.78
N ASP A 120 -7.41 -11.64 1.91
CA ASP A 120 -6.65 -12.85 1.60
C ASP A 120 -5.46 -12.63 0.67
N LYS A 121 -5.56 -11.69 -0.28
CA LYS A 121 -4.52 -11.46 -1.28
C LYS A 121 -3.65 -10.24 -1.01
N ILE A 122 -4.09 -9.33 -0.15
CA ILE A 122 -3.36 -8.10 0.16
C ILE A 122 -2.98 -8.06 1.64
N VAL A 123 -3.96 -8.02 2.53
CA VAL A 123 -3.70 -7.72 3.95
C VAL A 123 -2.89 -8.81 4.62
N LEU A 124 -3.38 -10.06 4.59
CA LEU A 124 -2.70 -11.18 5.24
C LEU A 124 -1.30 -11.45 4.65
N PRO A 125 -1.10 -11.52 3.33
CA PRO A 125 0.23 -11.74 2.76
C PRO A 125 1.21 -10.62 3.08
N THR A 126 0.74 -9.36 3.12
CA THR A 126 1.61 -8.20 3.43
C THR A 126 2.06 -8.21 4.89
N LEU A 127 1.16 -8.59 5.81
CA LEU A 127 1.53 -8.76 7.22
C LEU A 127 2.42 -9.99 7.43
N GLN A 128 2.21 -11.06 6.67
CA GLN A 128 3.06 -12.25 6.72
C GLN A 128 4.49 -11.94 6.25
N ASP A 129 4.65 -11.17 5.17
CA ASP A 129 5.96 -10.75 4.67
C ASP A 129 6.75 -9.90 5.67
N MET A 130 6.03 -9.11 6.48
CA MET A 130 6.63 -8.31 7.55
C MET A 130 7.13 -9.15 8.72
N GLY A 131 6.64 -10.38 8.87
CA GLY A 131 7.00 -11.27 9.97
C GLY A 131 6.75 -10.61 11.32
N VAL A 132 7.74 -10.68 12.21
CA VAL A 132 7.69 -10.07 13.55
C VAL A 132 7.90 -8.54 13.54
N GLY A 133 8.24 -7.95 12.39
CA GLY A 133 8.71 -6.57 12.30
C GLY A 133 9.98 -6.33 13.14
N PHE A 134 10.35 -5.08 13.35
CA PHE A 134 11.39 -4.72 14.32
C PHE A 134 11.10 -3.34 14.93
N GLU A 135 11.79 -2.99 16.02
CA GLU A 135 11.47 -1.87 16.90
C GLU A 135 11.25 -0.53 16.17
N HIS A 136 12.01 -0.28 15.10
CA HIS A 136 11.95 0.98 14.37
C HIS A 136 11.00 0.98 13.16
N PHE A 137 10.52 -0.19 12.73
CA PHE A 137 9.62 -0.33 11.58
C PHE A 137 8.66 -1.51 11.72
N THR A 138 7.38 -1.18 11.94
CA THR A 138 6.26 -2.13 11.99
C THR A 138 5.08 -1.59 11.23
N ILE A 139 4.31 -2.47 10.59
CA ILE A 139 3.02 -2.13 10.01
C ILE A 139 1.93 -3.06 10.56
N ASN A 140 0.68 -2.63 10.42
CA ASN A 140 -0.50 -3.39 10.84
C ASN A 140 -1.60 -3.23 9.78
N HIS A 141 -2.76 -3.85 10.00
CA HIS A 141 -3.92 -3.77 9.11
C HIS A 141 -4.27 -2.34 8.69
N ALA A 142 -4.17 -1.36 9.60
CA ALA A 142 -4.48 0.04 9.30
C ALA A 142 -3.51 0.66 8.29
N HIS A 143 -2.22 0.33 8.40
CA HIS A 143 -1.20 0.77 7.44
C HIS A 143 -1.43 0.15 6.07
N VAL A 144 -1.68 -1.16 5.99
CA VAL A 144 -1.91 -1.85 4.71
C VAL A 144 -3.18 -1.34 4.03
N ARG A 145 -4.27 -1.16 4.77
CA ARG A 145 -5.49 -0.54 4.23
C ARG A 145 -5.24 0.93 3.85
N GLY A 146 -4.40 1.64 4.58
CA GLY A 146 -3.92 2.98 4.23
C GLY A 146 -3.21 3.04 2.88
N MET A 147 -2.39 2.04 2.55
CA MET A 147 -1.73 1.91 1.24
C MET A 147 -2.77 1.78 0.10
N ILE A 148 -3.83 0.98 0.31
CA ILE A 148 -4.92 0.82 -0.67
C ILE A 148 -5.61 2.17 -0.93
N TYR A 149 -6.00 2.88 0.14
CA TYR A 149 -6.66 4.19 -0.01
C TYR A 149 -5.75 5.27 -0.59
N TRP A 150 -4.45 5.19 -0.32
CA TRP A 150 -3.45 6.08 -0.90
C TRP A 150 -3.28 5.86 -2.42
N LEU A 151 -3.32 4.61 -2.88
CA LEU A 151 -3.35 4.25 -4.31
C LEU A 151 -4.67 4.63 -4.98
N ALA A 152 -5.79 4.49 -4.26
CA ALA A 152 -7.09 4.90 -4.76
C ALA A 152 -7.13 6.41 -5.03
N ASP A 153 -6.57 7.23 -4.13
CA ASP A 153 -6.45 8.69 -4.30
C ASP A 153 -5.58 9.10 -5.50
N ARG A 154 -4.72 8.19 -5.98
CA ARG A 154 -3.82 8.39 -7.14
C ARG A 154 -4.26 7.66 -8.41
N CYS A 155 -5.47 7.10 -8.41
CA CYS A 155 -6.05 6.41 -9.56
C CYS A 155 -5.43 5.08 -9.98
N TYR A 156 -4.69 4.42 -9.07
CA TYR A 156 -4.26 3.04 -9.26
C TYR A 156 -5.33 2.02 -8.83
N VAL A 157 -6.12 2.38 -7.81
CA VAL A 157 -7.14 1.50 -7.24
C VAL A 157 -8.55 2.07 -7.45
N ARG A 158 -9.50 1.18 -7.76
CA ARG A 158 -10.94 1.43 -7.80
C ARG A 158 -11.73 0.15 -7.52
N TRP A 159 -12.92 0.31 -6.96
CA TRP A 159 -13.85 -0.79 -6.63
C TRP A 159 -14.96 -0.97 -7.68
N SER A 160 -14.96 -0.14 -8.73
CA SER A 160 -15.94 -0.09 -9.84
C SER A 160 -15.30 0.47 -11.11
#